data_AF-A0A7W4JVK6-F1
#
_entry.id   AF-A0A7W4JVK6-F1
#
_cell.length_a   1.000
_cell.length_b   1.000
_cell.length_c   1.000
_cell.angle_alpha   90.00
_cell.angle_beta   90.00
_cell.angle_gamma   90.00
#
_symmetry.space_group_name_H-M   'P 1'
#
loop_
_entity.id
_entity.type
_entity.pdbx_description
1 polymer ?
#
loop_
_entity_poly.entity_id
_entity_poly.type
_entity_poly.pdbx_seq_one_letter_code
_entity_poly.pdbx_strand_id
1 'polypeptide(L)'
;MLLGRRIKTDEPESWCLPGGHVEAGESFAQAAVREIAEETGLTVLAPVTATIMVMDLAAPVPSLTCGVVAMVGEDAEPRILEPHVFACWAWTRRDCLPEPLFPASGALLNAWLGKPLAPAWQAYPITSGMRP
;
A
#
# COMPACT_ATOMS: atom_id res chain seq x y z
N MET A 1 5.52 -9.38 2.46
CA MET A 1 4.61 -8.25 2.14
C MET A 1 3.73 -8.68 1.00
N LEU A 2 2.49 -8.21 0.94
CA LEU A 2 1.59 -8.56 -0.14
C LEU A 2 1.69 -7.52 -1.26
N LEU A 3 1.89 -7.96 -2.51
CA LEU A 3 1.84 -7.10 -3.70
C LEU A 3 0.94 -7.72 -4.77
N GLY A 4 0.16 -6.88 -5.44
CA GLY A 4 -0.71 -7.26 -6.54
C GLY A 4 -0.13 -6.82 -7.87
N ARG A 5 -0.13 -7.69 -8.89
CA ARG A 5 0.24 -7.33 -10.26
C ARG A 5 -0.96 -6.68 -10.97
N ARG A 6 -0.89 -5.36 -11.16
CA ARG A 6 -1.91 -4.55 -11.84
C ARG A 6 -1.86 -4.74 -13.35
N ILE A 7 -3.02 -4.95 -13.96
CA ILE A 7 -3.18 -5.20 -15.42
C ILE A 7 -4.31 -4.34 -16.03
N LYS A 8 -4.48 -3.10 -15.56
CA LYS A 8 -5.50 -2.19 -16.10
C LYS A 8 -5.19 -1.82 -17.56
N THR A 9 -6.20 -1.91 -18.43
CA THR A 9 -6.06 -1.76 -19.89
C THR A 9 -5.35 -0.48 -20.35
N ASP A 10 -5.52 0.63 -19.63
CA ASP A 10 -4.99 1.95 -20.01
C ASP A 10 -3.77 2.39 -19.18
N GLU A 11 -3.25 1.52 -18.32
CA GLU A 11 -2.09 1.78 -17.46
C GLU A 11 -0.98 0.75 -17.75
N PRO A 12 0.31 1.14 -17.72
CA PRO A 12 1.40 0.17 -17.76
C PRO A 12 1.27 -0.84 -16.61
N GLU A 13 1.54 -2.12 -16.91
CA GLU A 13 1.59 -3.16 -15.88
C GLU A 13 2.59 -2.77 -14.79
N SER A 14 2.18 -2.94 -13.54
CA SER A 14 2.99 -2.60 -12.37
C SER A 14 2.56 -3.40 -11.15
N TRP A 15 3.42 -3.44 -10.13
CA TRP A 15 3.14 -4.07 -8.86
C TRP A 15 2.81 -3.02 -7.81
N CYS A 16 1.73 -3.20 -7.06
CA CYS A 16 1.33 -2.26 -6.01
C CYS A 16 0.98 -2.97 -4.70
N LEU A 17 0.99 -2.20 -3.62
CA LEU A 17 0.36 -2.59 -2.36
C LEU A 17 -1.17 -2.63 -2.54
N PRO A 18 -1.90 -3.46 -1.79
CA PRO A 18 -3.35 -3.32 -1.71
C PRO A 18 -3.72 -1.96 -1.12
N GLY A 19 -4.82 -1.38 -1.60
CA GLY A 19 -5.28 -0.09 -1.11
C GLY A 19 -5.98 0.77 -2.15
N GLY A 20 -6.76 1.72 -1.65
CA GLY A 20 -7.54 2.64 -2.45
C GLY A 20 -7.78 3.97 -1.72
N HIS A 21 -8.92 4.59 -2.01
CA HIS A 21 -9.23 5.92 -1.50
C HIS A 21 -9.71 5.85 -0.07
N VAL A 22 -9.43 6.91 0.69
CA VAL A 22 -10.04 7.11 2.01
C VAL A 22 -11.44 7.71 1.80
N GLU A 23 -12.45 7.03 2.31
CA GLU A 23 -13.85 7.44 2.29
C GLU A 23 -14.21 8.38 3.46
N ALA A 24 -15.42 8.95 3.40
CA ALA A 24 -15.91 9.82 4.45
C ALA A 24 -16.15 9.04 5.75
N GLY A 25 -15.50 9.47 6.84
CA GLY A 25 -15.71 8.92 8.18
C GLY A 25 -14.74 7.80 8.57
N GLU A 26 -13.78 7.44 7.72
CA GLU A 26 -12.74 6.46 8.04
C GLU A 26 -11.36 7.10 8.29
N SER A 27 -10.59 6.47 9.17
CA SER A 27 -9.15 6.70 9.32
C SER A 27 -8.35 5.92 8.28
N PHE A 28 -7.07 6.24 8.08
CA PHE A 28 -6.19 5.47 7.19
C PHE A 28 -6.15 3.97 7.51
N ALA A 29 -6.17 3.62 8.80
CA ALA A 29 -6.18 2.22 9.22
C ALA A 29 -7.49 1.51 8.84
N GLN A 30 -8.64 2.20 8.98
CA GLN A 30 -9.94 1.66 8.57
C GLN A 30 -10.02 1.51 7.05
N ALA A 31 -9.59 2.52 6.29
CA ALA A 31 -9.50 2.45 4.83
C ALA A 31 -8.66 1.26 4.37
N ALA A 32 -7.46 1.10 4.94
CA ALA A 32 -6.58 -0.02 4.59
C ALA A 32 -7.21 -1.39 4.89
N VAL A 33 -7.91 -1.54 6.03
CA VAL A 33 -8.61 -2.80 6.38
C VAL A 33 -9.73 -3.09 5.38
N ARG A 34 -10.53 -2.08 5.02
CA ARG A 34 -11.62 -2.21 4.04
C ARG A 34 -11.08 -2.61 2.67
N GLU A 35 -10.12 -1.86 2.15
CA GLU A 35 -9.52 -2.09 0.82
C GLU A 35 -8.84 -3.46 0.74
N ILE A 36 -8.07 -3.86 1.77
CA ILE A 36 -7.47 -5.20 1.82
C ILE A 36 -8.57 -6.28 1.75
N ALA A 37 -9.68 -6.12 2.48
CA ALA A 37 -10.78 -7.07 2.44
C ALA A 37 -11.47 -7.11 1.06
N GLU A 38 -11.72 -5.95 0.45
CA GLU A 38 -12.38 -5.81 -0.87
C GLU A 38 -11.54 -6.39 -2.01
N GLU A 39 -10.22 -6.16 -2.00
CA GLU A 39 -9.33 -6.58 -3.09
C GLU A 39 -8.81 -8.02 -2.93
N THR A 40 -8.61 -8.47 -1.68
CA THR A 40 -7.89 -9.72 -1.37
C THR A 40 -8.73 -10.75 -0.60
N GLY A 41 -9.83 -10.35 0.02
CA GLY A 41 -10.64 -11.21 0.90
C GLY A 41 -10.05 -11.47 2.29
N LEU A 42 -8.91 -10.86 2.62
CA LEU A 42 -8.28 -11.01 3.94
C LEU A 42 -8.98 -10.09 4.97
N THR A 43 -9.58 -10.69 6.00
CA THR A 43 -10.39 -9.95 6.99
C THR A 43 -9.85 -9.99 8.41
N VAL A 44 -9.00 -10.97 8.74
CA VAL A 44 -8.37 -11.11 10.06
C VAL A 44 -7.03 -10.40 10.05
N LEU A 45 -7.05 -9.11 10.38
CA LEU A 45 -5.90 -8.20 10.36
C LEU A 45 -5.61 -7.67 11.76
N ALA A 46 -4.48 -8.04 12.38
CA ALA A 46 -4.08 -7.52 13.69
C ALA A 46 -2.59 -7.77 14.01
N PRO A 47 -1.83 -6.75 14.48
CA PRO A 47 -2.22 -5.33 14.61
C PRO A 47 -2.32 -4.60 13.26
N VAL A 48 -2.97 -3.43 13.28
CA VAL A 48 -3.08 -2.50 12.14
C VAL A 48 -2.55 -1.14 12.58
N THR A 49 -1.58 -0.58 11.87
CA THR A 49 -0.92 0.66 12.28
C THR A 49 -0.52 1.51 11.07
N ALA A 50 -0.91 2.79 11.08
CA ALA A 50 -0.42 3.78 10.13
C ALA A 50 1.03 4.17 10.51
N THR A 51 1.94 4.16 9.54
CA THR A 51 3.38 4.22 9.79
C THR A 51 4.09 5.38 9.09
N ILE A 52 3.71 5.66 7.85
CA ILE A 52 4.37 6.66 7.03
C ILE A 52 3.39 7.24 6.04
N MET A 53 3.53 8.52 5.73
CA MET A 53 2.82 9.13 4.60
C MET A 53 3.83 9.54 3.55
N VAL A 54 3.47 9.39 2.29
CA VAL A 54 4.22 9.93 1.15
C VAL A 54 3.33 10.89 0.37
N MET A 55 3.90 11.98 -0.08
CA MET A 55 3.24 12.99 -0.89
C MET A 55 3.92 13.06 -2.25
N ASP A 56 3.11 12.97 -3.32
CA ASP A 56 3.56 13.26 -4.69
C ASP A 56 3.54 14.77 -4.91
N LEU A 57 4.71 15.36 -5.13
CA LEU A 57 4.90 16.78 -5.39
C LEU A 57 4.93 17.11 -6.89
N ALA A 58 5.00 16.10 -7.77
CA ALA A 58 5.00 16.30 -9.22
C ALA A 58 3.58 16.34 -9.81
N ALA A 59 2.60 15.77 -9.12
CA ALA A 59 1.20 15.81 -9.54
C ALA A 59 0.65 17.26 -9.53
N PRO A 60 -0.23 17.63 -10.49
CA PRO A 60 -0.88 18.95 -10.51
C PRO A 60 -1.66 19.27 -9.23
N VAL A 61 -2.19 18.23 -8.58
CA VAL A 61 -2.78 18.29 -7.25
C VAL A 61 -1.99 17.32 -6.37
N PRO A 62 -1.36 17.79 -5.28
CA PRO A 62 -0.61 16.90 -4.40
C PRO A 62 -1.50 15.78 -3.87
N SER A 63 -1.11 14.53 -4.14
CA SER A 63 -1.77 13.35 -3.61
C SER A 63 -0.99 12.80 -2.43
N LEU A 64 -1.69 12.48 -1.35
CA LEU A 64 -1.13 11.88 -0.16
C LEU A 64 -1.50 10.39 -0.11
N THR A 65 -0.50 9.53 0.10
CA THR A 65 -0.70 8.10 0.33
C THR A 65 -0.19 7.75 1.73
N CYS A 66 -1.03 7.14 2.56
CA CYS A 66 -0.65 6.65 3.88
C CYS A 66 -0.35 5.15 3.84
N GLY A 67 0.80 4.78 4.38
CA GLY A 67 1.27 3.41 4.53
C GLY A 67 0.80 2.82 5.84
N VAL A 68 -0.02 1.78 5.74
CA VAL A 68 -0.52 1.02 6.88
C VAL A 68 0.13 -0.36 6.87
N VAL A 69 0.66 -0.76 8.02
CA VAL A 69 1.11 -2.13 8.27
C VAL A 69 -0.03 -2.86 8.95
N ALA A 70 -0.54 -3.90 8.29
CA ALA A 70 -1.51 -4.84 8.82
C ALA A 70 -0.88 -6.23 8.85
N MET A 71 -0.94 -6.90 10.00
CA MET A 71 -0.43 -8.26 10.16
C MET A 71 -1.54 -9.29 9.94
N VAL A 72 -1.20 -10.40 9.29
CA VAL A 72 -2.08 -11.52 8.98
C VAL A 72 -1.52 -12.83 9.56
N GLY A 73 -2.35 -13.86 9.66
CA GLY A 73 -1.89 -15.22 10.00
C GLY A 73 -0.97 -15.81 8.93
N GLU A 74 -0.18 -16.82 9.30
CA GLU A 74 0.76 -17.48 8.39
C GLU A 74 0.06 -18.16 7.19
N ASP A 75 -1.15 -18.68 7.41
CA ASP A 75 -1.97 -19.34 6.38
C ASP A 75 -2.88 -18.37 5.61
N ALA A 76 -2.59 -17.06 5.66
CA ALA A 76 -3.40 -16.07 4.96
C ALA A 76 -3.22 -16.13 3.44
N GLU A 77 -4.27 -16.61 2.76
CA GLU A 77 -4.29 -16.73 1.30
C GLU A 77 -5.14 -15.63 0.65
N PRO A 78 -4.52 -14.66 -0.05
CA PRO A 78 -5.22 -13.63 -0.78
C PRO A 78 -5.91 -14.23 -2.02
N ARG A 79 -7.11 -13.72 -2.33
CA ARG A 79 -7.89 -14.07 -3.52
C ARG A 79 -7.91 -12.90 -4.49
N ILE A 80 -8.11 -13.18 -5.77
CA ILE A 80 -8.30 -12.15 -6.78
C ILE A 80 -9.80 -11.83 -6.82
N LEU A 81 -10.21 -10.77 -6.11
CA LEU A 81 -11.60 -10.33 -6.10
C LEU A 81 -11.90 -9.33 -7.24
N GLU A 82 -10.88 -8.65 -7.74
CA GLU A 82 -10.96 -7.72 -8.87
C GLU A 82 -10.08 -8.20 -10.05
N PRO A 83 -10.52 -9.21 -10.83
CA PRO A 83 -9.69 -9.81 -11.89
C PRO A 83 -9.39 -8.88 -13.07
N HIS A 84 -10.12 -7.77 -13.18
CA HIS A 84 -9.89 -6.71 -14.17
C HIS A 84 -8.84 -5.69 -13.70
N VAL A 85 -8.45 -5.72 -12.42
CA VAL A 85 -7.42 -4.88 -11.84
C VAL A 85 -6.16 -5.69 -11.58
N PHE A 86 -6.29 -6.88 -11.00
CA PHE A 86 -5.17 -7.70 -10.56
C PHE A 86 -5.09 -9.05 -11.27
N ALA A 87 -3.91 -9.38 -11.79
CA ALA A 87 -3.65 -10.69 -12.37
C ALA A 87 -3.24 -11.74 -11.34
N CYS A 88 -2.57 -11.31 -10.27
CA CYS A 88 -2.17 -12.17 -9.15
C CYS A 88 -1.80 -11.36 -7.92
N TRP A 89 -1.82 -12.04 -6.78
CA TRP A 89 -1.26 -11.59 -5.50
C TRP A 89 -0.02 -12.41 -5.16
N ALA A 90 1.02 -11.76 -4.66
CA ALA A 90 2.26 -12.41 -4.26
C ALA A 90 2.73 -11.94 -2.89
N TRP A 91 3.06 -12.90 -2.01
CA TRP A 91 3.82 -12.64 -0.80
C TRP A 91 5.30 -12.50 -1.14
N THR A 92 5.81 -11.28 -1.05
CA THR A 92 7.18 -10.91 -1.44
C THR A 92 8.06 -10.63 -0.23
N ARG A 93 9.36 -10.87 -0.39
CA ARG A 93 10.35 -10.51 0.62
C ARG A 93 10.78 -9.06 0.45
N ARG A 94 11.18 -8.41 1.54
CA ARG A 94 11.61 -6.99 1.55
C ARG A 94 12.82 -6.71 0.66
N ASP A 95 13.66 -7.72 0.44
CA ASP A 95 14.89 -7.69 -0.35
C ASP A 95 14.70 -8.19 -1.79
N CYS A 96 13.50 -8.65 -2.15
CA CYS A 96 13.19 -9.21 -3.46
C CYS A 96 11.78 -8.75 -3.88
N LEU A 97 11.69 -7.45 -4.16
CA LEU A 97 10.46 -6.84 -4.66
C LEU A 97 10.36 -7.05 -6.18
N PRO A 98 9.16 -7.32 -6.70
CA PRO A 98 8.92 -7.37 -8.14
C PRO A 98 8.95 -5.97 -8.74
N GLU A 99 9.19 -5.90 -10.04
CA GLU A 99 9.27 -4.65 -10.81
C GLU A 99 8.41 -4.73 -12.08
N PRO A 100 7.98 -3.58 -12.63
CA PRO A 100 8.08 -2.25 -12.04
C PRO A 100 7.05 -2.03 -10.91
N LEU A 101 7.38 -1.19 -9.93
CA LEU A 101 6.43 -0.81 -8.87
C LEU A 101 5.56 0.37 -9.32
N PHE A 102 4.29 0.36 -8.92
CA PHE A 102 3.40 1.51 -9.08
C PHE A 102 3.98 2.71 -8.29
N PRO A 103 4.03 3.93 -8.85
CA PRO A 103 4.82 5.03 -8.29
C PRO A 103 4.59 5.31 -6.79
N ALA A 104 3.32 5.41 -6.37
CA ALA A 104 2.98 5.66 -4.97
C ALA A 104 3.38 4.49 -4.05
N SER A 105 3.18 3.23 -4.49
CA SER A 105 3.64 2.06 -3.74
C SER A 105 5.16 1.99 -3.66
N GLY A 106 5.86 2.30 -4.75
CA GLY A 106 7.32 2.35 -4.78
C GLY A 106 7.89 3.40 -3.83
N ALA A 107 7.33 4.61 -3.85
CA ALA A 107 7.70 5.68 -2.91
C ALA A 107 7.44 5.26 -1.45
N LEU A 108 6.27 4.68 -1.17
CA LEU A 108 5.92 4.22 0.16
C LEU A 108 6.86 3.13 0.68
N LEU A 109 7.16 2.13 -0.17
CA LEU A 109 8.06 1.04 0.18
C LEU A 109 9.51 1.52 0.37
N ASN A 110 9.99 2.42 -0.48
CA ASN A 110 11.32 2.99 -0.30
C ASN A 110 11.40 3.77 1.02
N ALA A 111 10.40 4.61 1.31
CA ALA A 111 10.36 5.36 2.56
C ALA A 111 10.31 4.44 3.78
N TRP A 112 9.47 3.40 3.76
CA TRP A 112 9.35 2.43 4.84
C TRP A 112 10.60 1.56 5.04
N LEU A 113 11.30 1.22 3.96
CA LEU A 113 12.56 0.47 4.00
C LEU A 113 13.80 1.35 4.30
N GLY A 114 13.61 2.66 4.52
CA GLY A 114 14.72 3.60 4.73
C GLY A 114 15.60 3.82 3.50
N LYS A 115 15.06 3.58 2.30
CA LYS A 115 15.74 3.84 1.02
C LYS A 115 15.49 5.28 0.55
N PRO A 116 16.40 5.86 -0.25
CA PRO A 116 16.19 7.18 -0.83
C PRO A 116 14.92 7.28 -1.67
N LEU A 117 14.28 8.45 -1.63
CA LEU A 117 13.15 8.79 -2.48
C LEU A 117 13.60 9.60 -3.69
N ALA A 118 12.89 9.45 -4.80
CA ALA A 118 13.06 10.35 -5.94
C ALA A 118 12.61 11.78 -5.54
N PRO A 119 13.17 12.84 -6.16
CA PRO A 119 12.90 14.24 -5.76
C PRO A 119 11.43 14.67 -5.80
N ALA A 120 10.61 13.97 -6.58
CA ALA A 120 9.16 14.21 -6.67
C ALA A 120 8.37 13.74 -5.43
N TRP A 121 9.01 13.03 -4.50
CA TRP A 121 8.33 12.42 -3.35
C TRP A 121 8.86 12.97 -2.04
N GLN A 122 7.94 13.29 -1.14
CA GLN A 122 8.24 13.67 0.24
C GLN A 122 7.62 12.66 1.20
N ALA A 123 8.39 12.18 2.18
CA ALA A 123 7.90 11.30 3.23
C ALA A 123 7.72 12.03 4.56
N TYR A 124 6.72 11.57 5.33
CA TYR A 124 6.39 12.01 6.68
C TYR A 124 6.19 10.77 7.56
N PRO A 125 7.20 10.36 8.35
CA PRO A 125 7.06 9.27 9.31
C PRO A 125 5.99 9.61 10.36
N ILE A 126 5.14 8.64 10.69
CA ILE A 126 4.19 8.75 11.79
C ILE A 126 4.86 8.17 13.02
N THR A 127 5.25 9.03 13.95
CA THR A 127 5.70 8.59 15.26
C THR A 127 4.48 8.30 16.13
N SER A 128 4.36 7.08 16.65
CA SER A 128 3.39 6.82 17.73
C SER A 128 3.91 7.53 18.98
N GLY A 129 3.56 8.80 19.15
CA GLY A 129 3.72 9.45 20.44
C GLY A 129 2.83 8.74 21.44
N MET A 130 3.40 8.07 22.44
CA MET A 130 2.75 8.10 23.74
C MET A 130 2.61 9.59 24.05
N ARG A 131 1.37 10.11 24.10
CA ARG A 131 1.17 11.42 24.73
C ARG A 131 1.69 11.29 26.17
N PRO A 132 2.47 12.27 26.68
CA PRO A 132 2.77 12.31 28.11
C PRO A 132 1.48 12.39 28.94
#